data_AF-A0A7X8BSU3-F1
#
_entry.id   AF-A0A7X8BSU3-F1
#
_cell.length_a   1.000
_cell.length_b   1.000
_cell.length_c   1.000
_cell.angle_alpha   90.00
_cell.angle_beta   90.00
_cell.angle_gamma   90.00
#
_symmetry.space_group_name_H-M   'P 1'
#
loop_
_entity.id
_entity.type
_entity.pdbx_description
1 polymer ?
#
loop_
_entity_poly.entity_id
_entity_poly.type
_entity_poly.pdbx_seq_one_letter_code
_entity_poly.pdbx_strand_id
1 'polypeptide(L)'
;DPLELGHILLNISDFGMLSIPILHLNTGVSKANINNTSFDFGLSTRDKVELPYTVSEIEDGENGYYYLTNNEKEVFSYNTLTREIKKQEILTSGGHSIIEADMLVKAAGKSQLLLSRKNISPNGLYLVDFSDPENLSFIKYWHSGFGNRFFTSTDRDFIYSINNGHLYQFPNSDTANNLYDLGKFVPDQTNYDNFYGYNWFDHNMATSSVWASYNFRSIEKNAVIEFNDKTLERKRVVELNDYVTIIKGKKDYYKTLAHYIFSNSENDRLIVIKNVDEYNANAWHLEIVDISH
;
A
#
# COMPACT_ATOMS: atom_id res chain seq x y z
N ASP A 1 -1.41 -25.35 -2.12
CA ASP A 1 -0.28 -24.49 -1.75
C ASP A 1 0.16 -23.66 -2.94
N PRO A 2 0.05 -22.33 -2.92
CA PRO A 2 0.62 -21.53 -3.99
C PRO A 2 2.15 -21.53 -3.85
N LEU A 3 2.80 -21.88 -4.95
CA LEU A 3 4.24 -22.03 -5.13
C LEU A 3 4.88 -20.66 -5.39
N GLU A 4 5.98 -20.34 -4.70
CA GLU A 4 6.84 -19.19 -5.02
C GLU A 4 7.60 -19.48 -6.32
N LEU A 5 7.36 -18.69 -7.38
CA LEU A 5 7.92 -18.93 -8.73
C LEU A 5 9.20 -18.14 -9.03
N GLY A 6 9.68 -17.33 -8.07
CA GLY A 6 10.88 -16.51 -8.19
C GLY A 6 10.61 -15.02 -8.43
N HIS A 7 11.68 -14.29 -8.74
CA HIS A 7 11.68 -12.84 -8.99
C HIS A 7 11.87 -12.57 -10.48
N ILE A 8 11.11 -11.62 -11.03
CA ILE A 8 11.49 -10.95 -12.28
C ILE A 8 12.36 -9.75 -11.87
N LEU A 9 13.66 -9.86 -12.11
CA LEU A 9 14.60 -8.76 -11.94
C LEU A 9 14.79 -8.07 -13.29
N LEU A 10 14.21 -6.88 -13.44
CA LEU A 10 14.40 -6.04 -14.62
C LEU A 10 15.34 -4.91 -14.23
N ASN A 11 16.53 -4.89 -14.82
CA ASN A 11 17.36 -3.71 -14.84
C ASN A 11 16.84 -2.81 -15.97
N ILE A 12 15.96 -1.88 -15.63
CA ILE A 12 15.36 -0.96 -16.59
C ILE A 12 16.17 0.33 -16.53
N SER A 13 16.77 0.71 -17.67
CA SER A 13 17.50 1.97 -17.78
C SER A 13 16.61 3.12 -17.29
N ASP A 14 17.15 3.94 -16.40
CA ASP A 14 16.51 5.11 -15.78
C ASP A 14 15.49 4.81 -14.65
N PHE A 15 15.21 3.55 -14.30
CA PHE A 15 14.30 3.16 -13.19
C PHE A 15 15.00 2.39 -12.06
N GLY A 16 16.27 2.01 -12.25
CA GLY A 16 16.97 1.12 -11.33
C GLY A 16 16.52 -0.34 -11.45
N MET A 17 16.80 -1.15 -10.42
CA MET A 17 16.36 -2.55 -10.39
C MET A 17 14.90 -2.63 -9.96
N LEU A 18 14.04 -3.01 -10.90
CA LEU A 18 12.67 -3.41 -10.62
C LEU A 18 12.66 -4.90 -10.26
N SER A 19 12.39 -5.22 -9.00
CA SER A 19 12.11 -6.59 -8.54
C SER A 19 10.60 -6.76 -8.47
N ILE A 20 10.04 -7.61 -9.34
CA ILE A 20 8.62 -7.96 -9.30
C ILE A 20 8.52 -9.30 -8.58
N PRO A 21 8.14 -9.33 -7.30
CA PRO A 21 7.80 -10.57 -6.63
C PRO A 21 6.46 -11.05 -7.19
N ILE A 22 6.39 -12.29 -7.65
CA ILE A 22 5.10 -12.92 -7.91
C ILE A 22 4.55 -13.44 -6.57
N LEU A 23 4.15 -12.48 -5.69
CA LEU A 23 2.98 -12.43 -4.77
C LEU A 23 3.11 -11.30 -3.69
N HIS A 24 2.18 -10.33 -3.72
CA HIS A 24 1.60 -9.46 -2.66
C HIS A 24 2.48 -8.55 -1.73
N LEU A 25 2.79 -7.35 -2.23
CA LEU A 25 2.71 -5.98 -1.62
C LEU A 25 3.42 -5.53 -0.32
N ASN A 26 4.32 -4.55 -0.50
CA ASN A 26 4.34 -3.24 0.20
C ASN A 26 4.97 -2.19 -0.76
N THR A 27 4.41 -0.98 -0.81
CA THR A 27 4.83 0.13 -1.69
C THR A 27 5.08 1.44 -0.93
N GLY A 28 5.48 1.32 0.33
CA GLY A 28 6.23 2.37 1.02
C GLY A 28 7.71 2.25 0.68
N VAL A 29 8.41 3.37 0.61
CA VAL A 29 9.88 3.43 0.44
C VAL A 29 10.55 2.65 1.57
N SER A 30 10.83 1.37 1.33
CA SER A 30 11.52 0.53 2.30
C SER A 30 13.03 0.64 2.07
N LYS A 31 13.78 0.94 3.14
CA LYS A 31 15.24 0.76 3.17
C LYS A 31 15.64 -0.73 3.25
N ALA A 32 14.67 -1.66 3.28
CA ALA A 32 14.87 -3.10 3.37
C ALA A 32 14.06 -3.88 2.30
N ASN A 33 14.71 -4.77 1.57
CA ASN A 33 14.06 -5.74 0.68
C ASN A 33 13.43 -6.86 1.51
N ILE A 34 12.16 -7.20 1.28
CA ILE A 34 11.44 -8.28 1.99
C ILE A 34 11.28 -9.49 1.06
N ASN A 35 11.56 -10.68 1.58
CA ASN A 35 11.24 -11.99 1.00
C ASN A 35 10.37 -12.79 1.99
N ASN A 36 9.79 -13.92 1.52
CA ASN A 36 8.81 -14.73 2.26
C ASN A 36 9.22 -15.16 3.69
N THR A 37 10.50 -15.13 4.05
CA THR A 37 11.02 -15.48 5.40
C THR A 37 12.20 -14.61 5.84
N SER A 38 12.46 -13.48 5.17
CA SER A 38 13.62 -12.64 5.51
C SER A 38 13.50 -11.22 4.99
N PHE A 39 14.20 -10.27 5.61
CA PHE A 39 14.45 -8.96 5.03
C PHE A 39 15.96 -8.67 4.92
N ASP A 40 16.36 -7.82 3.96
CA ASP A 40 17.74 -7.42 3.65
C ASP A 40 17.84 -5.89 3.53
N PHE A 41 18.79 -5.26 4.22
CA PHE A 41 19.00 -3.80 4.26
C PHE A 41 19.79 -3.20 3.09
N GLY A 42 20.01 -3.96 2.01
CA GLY A 42 20.51 -3.42 0.73
C GLY A 42 21.99 -2.99 0.72
N LEU A 43 22.76 -3.31 1.75
CA LEU A 43 24.19 -3.01 1.85
C LEU A 43 24.97 -4.30 2.10
N SER A 44 25.27 -5.02 1.00
CA SER A 44 25.92 -6.34 0.99
C SER A 44 25.09 -7.44 1.67
N THR A 45 25.14 -8.64 1.11
CA THR A 45 24.40 -9.86 1.48
C THR A 45 24.70 -10.42 2.89
N ARG A 46 25.13 -9.59 3.85
CA ARG A 46 25.68 -10.01 5.14
C ARG A 46 24.73 -9.95 6.33
N ASP A 47 23.57 -9.30 6.23
CA ASP A 47 22.63 -9.17 7.37
C ASP A 47 21.21 -9.62 7.01
N LYS A 48 21.10 -10.83 6.47
CA LYS A 48 19.80 -11.51 6.34
C LYS A 48 19.32 -11.94 7.72
N VAL A 49 18.15 -11.47 8.13
CA VAL A 49 17.46 -11.94 9.36
C VAL A 49 16.46 -13.00 8.96
N GLU A 50 16.64 -14.23 9.48
CA GLU A 50 15.67 -15.31 9.27
C GLU A 50 14.56 -15.21 10.32
N LEU A 51 13.32 -15.22 9.84
CA LEU A 51 12.12 -15.15 10.67
C LEU A 51 11.36 -16.47 10.60
N PRO A 52 10.75 -16.93 11.71
CA PRO A 52 9.94 -18.14 11.71
C PRO A 52 8.58 -17.95 11.01
N TYR A 53 8.29 -16.75 10.51
CA TYR A 53 7.04 -16.38 9.85
C TYR A 53 7.31 -15.45 8.67
N THR A 54 6.32 -15.38 7.78
CA THR A 54 6.32 -14.42 6.67
C THR A 54 5.94 -13.04 7.15
N VAL A 55 6.78 -12.06 6.81
CA VAL A 55 6.51 -10.63 7.04
C VAL A 55 5.53 -10.16 5.99
N SER A 56 4.47 -9.49 6.43
CA SER A 56 3.53 -8.81 5.55
C SER A 56 3.94 -7.36 5.30
N GLU A 57 4.36 -6.65 6.35
CA GLU A 57 4.71 -5.23 6.29
C GLU A 57 5.89 -4.92 7.21
N ILE A 58 6.69 -3.90 6.87
CA ILE A 58 7.81 -3.42 7.68
C ILE A 58 7.94 -1.90 7.58
N GLU A 59 8.29 -1.24 8.68
CA GLU A 59 8.65 0.18 8.73
C GLU A 59 9.91 0.37 9.59
N ASP A 60 10.80 1.25 9.12
CA ASP A 60 11.98 1.71 9.86
C ASP A 60 11.52 2.72 10.94
N GLY A 61 11.77 2.40 12.21
CA GLY A 61 11.46 3.28 13.34
C GLY A 61 12.35 4.52 13.43
N GLU A 62 13.48 4.56 12.71
CA GLU A 62 14.54 5.58 12.83
C GLU A 62 15.12 5.70 14.25
N ASN A 63 15.00 4.64 15.03
CA ASN A 63 15.40 4.56 16.45
C ASN A 63 16.23 3.28 16.74
N GLY A 64 16.78 2.65 15.71
CA GLY A 64 17.48 1.36 15.84
C GLY A 64 16.53 0.16 15.92
N TYR A 65 15.23 0.36 15.66
CA TYR A 65 14.25 -0.70 15.57
C TYR A 65 13.50 -0.66 14.24
N TYR A 66 13.08 -1.83 13.79
CA TYR A 66 12.08 -2.00 12.75
C TYR A 66 10.80 -2.51 13.37
N TYR A 67 9.66 -2.06 12.85
CA TYR A 67 8.34 -2.55 13.24
C TYR A 67 7.76 -3.35 12.08
N LEU A 68 7.20 -4.51 12.37
CA LEU A 68 6.78 -5.46 11.34
C LEU A 68 5.50 -6.18 11.73
N THR A 69 4.73 -6.60 10.71
CA THR A 69 3.59 -7.50 10.88
C THR A 69 3.82 -8.81 10.15
N ASN A 70 3.18 -9.88 10.62
CA ASN A 70 3.15 -11.16 9.93
C ASN A 70 1.79 -11.43 9.25
N ASN A 71 1.70 -12.54 8.53
CA ASN A 71 0.44 -12.96 7.87
C ASN A 71 -0.71 -13.27 8.87
N GLU A 72 -0.38 -13.47 10.15
CA GLU A 72 -1.35 -13.61 11.24
C GLU A 72 -1.74 -12.24 11.86
N LYS A 73 -1.19 -11.15 11.33
CA LYS A 73 -1.43 -9.74 11.70
C LYS A 73 -0.87 -9.37 13.06
N GLU A 74 -0.01 -10.18 13.61
CA GLU A 74 0.68 -9.88 14.86
C GLU A 74 1.73 -8.80 14.61
N VAL A 75 1.88 -7.87 15.55
CA VAL A 75 2.85 -6.78 15.48
C VAL A 75 4.12 -7.16 16.25
N PHE A 76 5.28 -6.87 15.68
CA PHE A 76 6.58 -7.12 16.30
C PHE A 76 7.50 -5.91 16.15
N SER A 77 8.51 -5.86 17.01
CA SER A 77 9.66 -4.97 16.88
C SER A 77 10.93 -5.80 16.73
N TYR A 78 11.83 -5.39 15.84
CA TYR A 78 13.15 -5.96 15.63
C TYR A 78 14.22 -4.95 16.03
N ASN A 79 15.08 -5.30 16.98
CA ASN A 79 16.21 -4.46 17.41
C ASN A 79 17.42 -4.71 16.48
N THR A 80 17.92 -3.67 15.82
CA THR A 80 19.03 -3.83 14.85
C THR A 80 20.36 -4.15 15.51
N LEU A 81 20.54 -3.80 16.78
CA LEU A 81 21.77 -4.04 17.54
C LEU A 81 21.82 -5.46 18.13
N THR A 82 20.76 -5.86 18.86
CA THR A 82 20.70 -7.17 19.52
C THR A 82 20.22 -8.27 18.59
N ARG A 83 19.61 -7.92 17.46
CA ARG A 83 18.93 -8.81 16.51
C ARG A 83 17.74 -9.55 17.12
N GLU A 84 17.26 -9.09 18.27
CA GLU A 84 16.11 -9.68 18.94
C GLU A 84 14.81 -9.21 18.32
N ILE A 85 13.83 -10.11 18.30
CA ILE A 85 12.49 -9.86 17.84
C ILE A 85 11.56 -10.02 19.02
N LYS A 86 10.72 -9.02 19.24
CA LYS A 86 9.74 -9.01 20.33
C LYS A 86 8.35 -8.83 19.74
N LYS A 87 7.44 -9.76 20.07
CA LYS A 87 6.01 -9.56 19.82
C LYS A 87 5.52 -8.40 20.69
N GLN A 88 4.80 -7.48 20.07
CA GLN A 88 4.26 -6.31 20.73
C GLN A 88 2.84 -6.61 21.21
N GLU A 89 2.59 -6.26 22.47
CA GLU A 89 1.27 -6.31 23.09
C GLU A 89 0.95 -4.90 23.57
N ILE A 90 -0.21 -4.39 23.16
CA ILE A 90 -0.59 -3.00 23.40
C ILE A 90 -1.91 -3.01 24.15
N LEU A 91 -1.87 -2.48 25.38
CA LEU A 91 -3.03 -2.36 26.23
C LEU A 91 -3.92 -1.21 25.72
N THR A 92 -5.07 -1.57 25.17
CA THR A 92 -6.11 -0.59 24.82
C THR A 92 -6.94 -0.23 26.06
N SER A 93 -7.60 0.92 26.05
CA SER A 93 -8.44 1.40 27.15
C SER A 93 -9.61 0.46 27.53
N GLY A 94 -9.96 -0.49 26.67
CA GLY A 94 -10.97 -1.53 26.93
C GLY A 94 -10.44 -2.81 27.57
N GLY A 95 -9.15 -2.89 27.93
CA GLY A 95 -8.54 -4.07 28.54
C GLY A 95 -8.17 -5.19 27.56
N HIS A 96 -8.26 -4.94 26.24
CA HIS A 96 -7.73 -5.85 25.22
C HIS A 96 -6.24 -5.53 24.99
N SER A 97 -5.38 -6.54 25.08
CA SER A 97 -3.90 -6.43 24.98
C SER A 97 -3.32 -6.74 23.60
N ILE A 98 -4.14 -7.19 22.65
CA ILE A 98 -3.67 -7.66 21.34
C ILE A 98 -4.12 -6.67 20.28
N ILE A 99 -3.15 -5.97 19.69
CA ILE A 99 -3.35 -5.20 18.47
C ILE A 99 -2.97 -6.08 17.28
N GLU A 100 -3.87 -6.12 16.30
CA GLU A 100 -3.67 -6.75 15.00
C GLU A 100 -3.48 -5.66 13.94
N ALA A 101 -2.61 -5.92 12.96
CA ALA A 101 -2.40 -5.00 11.84
C ALA A 101 -2.10 -5.72 10.51
N ASP A 102 -2.89 -5.45 9.48
CA ASP A 102 -2.56 -5.83 8.09
C ASP A 102 -1.58 -4.83 7.45
N MET A 103 -1.62 -3.57 7.91
CA MET A 103 -0.78 -2.47 7.44
C MET A 103 -0.25 -1.69 8.64
N LEU A 104 1.01 -1.28 8.55
CA LEU A 104 1.65 -0.40 9.52
C LEU A 104 2.43 0.69 8.77
N VAL A 105 2.28 1.94 9.20
CA VAL A 105 2.94 3.09 8.56
C VAL A 105 3.47 4.03 9.63
N LYS A 106 4.74 4.42 9.54
CA LYS A 106 5.35 5.44 10.42
C LYS A 106 4.93 6.85 10.00
N ALA A 107 4.59 7.67 10.99
CA ALA A 107 4.39 9.11 10.81
C ALA A 107 5.73 9.81 10.54
N ALA A 108 5.77 10.72 9.56
CA ALA A 108 6.99 11.46 9.26
C ALA A 108 7.43 12.32 10.45
N GLY A 109 8.72 12.21 10.80
CA GLY A 109 9.34 12.99 11.88
C GLY A 109 8.81 12.73 13.29
N LYS A 110 8.01 11.67 13.52
CA LYS A 110 7.38 11.37 14.81
C LYS A 110 7.58 9.91 15.20
N SER A 111 7.59 9.66 16.51
CA SER A 111 7.64 8.31 17.07
C SER A 111 6.26 7.65 17.11
N GLN A 112 5.53 7.65 15.99
CA GLN A 112 4.16 7.15 15.91
C GLN A 112 3.94 6.22 14.71
N LEU A 113 3.19 5.13 14.91
CA LEU A 113 2.75 4.21 13.86
C LEU A 113 1.23 4.25 13.73
N LEU A 114 0.76 4.28 12.50
CA LEU A 114 -0.62 4.08 12.13
C LEU A 114 -0.81 2.64 11.68
N LEU A 115 -1.73 1.92 12.31
CA LEU A 115 -1.98 0.50 12.08
C LEU A 115 -3.40 0.28 11.56
N SER A 116 -3.62 -0.60 10.59
CA SER A 116 -4.97 -0.98 10.16
C SER A 116 -5.58 -2.05 11.07
N ARG A 117 -6.90 -2.05 11.23
CA ARG A 117 -7.64 -3.13 11.91
C ARG A 117 -8.77 -3.64 11.02
N LYS A 118 -8.67 -4.90 10.59
CA LYS A 118 -9.54 -5.47 9.55
C LYS A 118 -10.48 -6.59 10.00
N ASN A 119 -10.05 -7.44 10.94
CA ASN A 119 -10.71 -8.74 11.16
C ASN A 119 -11.78 -8.72 12.24
N ILE A 120 -11.77 -7.71 13.10
CA ILE A 120 -12.69 -7.64 14.22
C ILE A 120 -13.43 -6.32 14.14
N SER A 121 -14.75 -6.41 13.98
CA SER A 121 -15.61 -5.24 14.15
C SER A 121 -15.45 -4.69 15.56
N PRO A 122 -15.21 -3.38 15.73
CA PRO A 122 -15.20 -2.34 14.69
C PRO A 122 -13.89 -2.27 13.87
N ASN A 123 -13.95 -2.18 12.53
CA ASN A 123 -12.77 -1.98 11.67
C ASN A 123 -12.28 -0.52 11.71
N GLY A 124 -10.99 -0.27 11.51
CA GLY A 124 -10.50 1.11 11.57
C GLY A 124 -8.98 1.25 11.60
N LEU A 125 -8.52 2.34 12.21
CA LEU A 125 -7.09 2.66 12.35
C LEU A 125 -6.71 2.85 13.82
N TYR A 126 -5.56 2.32 14.21
CA TYR A 126 -4.91 2.62 15.49
C TYR A 126 -3.76 3.59 15.28
N LEU A 127 -3.60 4.55 16.20
CA LEU A 127 -2.35 5.28 16.37
C LEU A 127 -1.67 4.77 17.63
N VAL A 128 -0.40 4.38 17.49
CA VAL A 128 0.43 3.89 18.59
C VAL A 128 1.72 4.70 18.65
N ASP A 129 2.21 4.96 19.85
CA ASP A 129 3.49 5.60 20.10
C ASP A 129 4.58 4.56 20.33
N PHE A 130 5.75 4.82 19.76
CA PHE A 130 6.93 3.99 19.87
C PHE A 130 8.14 4.74 20.46
N SER A 131 7.89 5.84 21.19
CA SER A 131 8.96 6.59 21.84
C SER A 131 9.76 5.71 22.82
N ASP A 132 9.11 4.72 23.43
CA ASP A 132 9.77 3.52 23.95
C ASP A 132 9.72 2.41 22.87
N PRO A 133 10.84 2.11 22.20
CA PRO A 133 10.85 1.14 21.12
C PRO A 133 10.56 -0.30 21.57
N GLU A 134 10.75 -0.61 22.85
CA GLU A 134 10.50 -1.94 23.38
C GLU A 134 9.03 -2.16 23.73
N ASN A 135 8.30 -1.10 24.08
CA ASN A 135 6.93 -1.19 24.57
C ASN A 135 6.04 -0.17 23.88
N LEU A 136 5.41 -0.60 22.78
CA LEU A 136 4.45 0.23 22.06
C LEU A 136 3.27 0.63 22.96
N SER A 137 2.85 1.88 22.87
CA SER A 137 1.74 2.40 23.67
C SER A 137 0.57 2.88 22.81
N PHE A 138 -0.65 2.59 23.26
CA PHE A 138 -1.87 3.00 22.56
C PHE A 138 -2.12 4.49 22.72
N ILE A 139 -2.33 5.20 21.60
CA ILE A 139 -2.80 6.59 21.63
C ILE A 139 -4.31 6.63 21.36
N LYS A 140 -4.72 6.14 20.18
CA LYS A 140 -6.10 6.31 19.72
C LYS A 140 -6.54 5.25 18.72
N TYR A 141 -7.86 5.06 18.64
CA TYR A 141 -8.53 4.29 17.61
C TYR A 141 -9.60 5.15 16.91
N TRP A 142 -9.68 5.05 15.58
CA TRP A 142 -10.79 5.62 14.80
C TRP A 142 -11.55 4.51 14.09
N HIS A 143 -12.82 4.36 14.44
CA HIS A 143 -13.74 3.54 13.66
C HIS A 143 -13.96 4.20 12.30
N SER A 144 -13.66 3.47 11.24
CA SER A 144 -13.65 4.07 9.90
C SER A 144 -13.63 3.02 8.80
N GLY A 145 -14.33 3.32 7.71
CA GLY A 145 -14.50 2.44 6.55
C GLY A 145 -13.30 2.38 5.61
N PHE A 146 -12.05 2.45 6.11
CA PHE A 146 -10.85 2.45 5.26
C PHE A 146 -10.72 1.21 4.38
N GLY A 147 -11.33 0.09 4.79
CA GLY A 147 -11.28 -1.17 4.06
C GLY A 147 -10.20 -2.08 4.60
N ASN A 148 -9.68 -2.95 3.72
CA ASN A 148 -8.62 -3.89 4.07
C ASN A 148 -7.21 -3.27 3.94
N ARG A 149 -7.10 -2.07 3.37
CA ARG A 149 -5.85 -1.32 3.15
C ARG A 149 -6.10 0.17 3.20
N PHE A 150 -5.04 0.91 3.44
CA PHE A 150 -4.97 2.35 3.20
C PHE A 150 -3.63 2.65 2.53
N PHE A 151 -3.57 3.76 1.83
CA PHE A 151 -2.30 4.27 1.30
C PHE A 151 -1.97 5.58 2.00
N THR A 152 -0.73 6.04 1.88
CA THR A 152 -0.34 7.36 2.35
C THR A 152 0.36 8.13 1.26
N SER A 153 0.35 9.45 1.37
CA SER A 153 1.29 10.28 0.64
C SER A 153 2.74 9.90 1.03
N THR A 154 3.70 10.22 0.17
CA THR A 154 5.12 9.88 0.32
C THR A 154 5.75 10.61 1.51
N ASP A 155 5.29 11.84 1.79
CA ASP A 155 5.64 12.61 3.01
C ASP A 155 4.90 12.11 4.25
N ARG A 156 3.98 11.15 4.12
CA ARG A 156 3.13 10.63 5.20
C ARG A 156 2.26 11.71 5.87
N ASP A 157 1.96 12.79 5.17
CA ASP A 157 1.04 13.82 5.64
C ASP A 157 -0.43 13.45 5.44
N PHE A 158 -0.73 12.53 4.52
CA PHE A 158 -2.09 12.15 4.17
C PHE A 158 -2.31 10.64 4.12
N ILE A 159 -3.57 10.24 4.27
CA ILE A 159 -4.06 8.86 4.15
C ILE A 159 -5.10 8.80 3.03
N TYR A 160 -4.94 7.87 2.09
CA TYR A 160 -5.88 7.59 1.02
C TYR A 160 -6.70 6.34 1.34
N SER A 161 -8.03 6.47 1.39
CA SER A 161 -8.94 5.35 1.57
C SER A 161 -9.28 4.69 0.24
N ILE A 162 -9.09 3.38 0.17
CA ILE A 162 -9.45 2.60 -1.02
C ILE A 162 -10.96 2.45 -1.21
N ASN A 163 -11.75 2.43 -0.14
CA ASN A 163 -13.16 2.04 -0.23
C ASN A 163 -14.05 3.15 -0.83
N ASN A 164 -13.65 4.40 -0.64
CA ASN A 164 -14.45 5.55 -1.03
C ASN A 164 -13.62 6.69 -1.67
N GLY A 165 -12.29 6.53 -1.79
CA GLY A 165 -11.41 7.53 -2.38
C GLY A 165 -11.14 8.74 -1.49
N HIS A 166 -11.55 8.72 -0.22
CA HIS A 166 -11.35 9.87 0.65
C HIS A 166 -9.88 10.08 1.02
N LEU A 167 -9.49 11.35 1.06
CA LEU A 167 -8.22 11.85 1.55
C LEU A 167 -8.42 12.32 3.00
N TYR A 168 -7.61 11.82 3.91
CA TYR A 168 -7.60 12.28 5.30
C TYR A 168 -6.23 12.84 5.66
N GLN A 169 -6.20 13.83 6.55
CA GLN A 169 -4.95 14.22 7.20
C GLN A 169 -4.42 13.07 8.07
N PHE A 170 -3.13 12.81 8.00
CA PHE A 170 -2.47 11.89 8.92
C PHE A 170 -2.64 12.39 10.37
N PRO A 171 -3.15 11.56 11.30
CA PRO A 171 -3.46 12.02 12.64
C PRO A 171 -2.21 12.35 13.47
N ASN A 172 -2.34 13.31 14.38
CA ASN A 172 -1.33 13.60 15.41
C ASN A 172 -1.81 13.13 16.81
N SER A 173 -0.93 13.16 17.80
CA SER A 173 -1.24 12.72 19.18
C SER A 173 -2.37 13.50 19.86
N ASP A 174 -2.63 14.74 19.44
CA ASP A 174 -3.61 15.64 20.07
C ASP A 174 -5.03 15.49 19.48
N THR A 175 -5.26 14.41 18.75
CA THR A 175 -6.52 14.18 18.03
C THR A 175 -7.63 13.75 18.97
N ALA A 176 -8.28 14.68 19.68
CA ALA A 176 -9.56 14.39 20.34
C ALA A 176 -10.68 14.04 19.34
N ASN A 177 -10.56 14.48 18.08
CA ASN A 177 -11.61 14.43 17.07
C ASN A 177 -11.51 13.22 16.11
N ASN A 178 -12.52 13.09 15.24
CA ASN A 178 -12.50 12.22 14.06
C ASN A 178 -11.32 12.57 13.15
N LEU A 179 -10.92 11.65 12.26
CA LEU A 179 -9.95 11.95 11.22
C LEU A 179 -10.45 13.11 10.37
N TYR A 180 -9.55 14.05 10.07
CA TYR A 180 -9.89 15.24 9.31
C TYR A 180 -9.98 14.88 7.82
N ASP A 181 -11.21 14.86 7.29
CA ASP A 181 -11.53 14.57 5.90
C ASP A 181 -11.26 15.82 5.04
N LEU A 182 -10.42 15.65 4.02
CA LEU A 182 -9.99 16.70 3.10
C LEU A 182 -10.76 16.64 1.77
N GLY A 183 -11.64 15.66 1.60
CA GLY A 183 -12.38 15.42 0.37
C GLY A 183 -12.08 14.05 -0.22
N LYS A 184 -12.42 13.84 -1.49
CA LYS A 184 -12.24 12.55 -2.15
C LYS A 184 -11.80 12.66 -3.60
N PHE A 185 -11.05 11.67 -4.05
CA PHE A 185 -10.76 11.47 -5.46
C PHE A 185 -12.04 11.04 -6.18
N VAL A 186 -12.40 11.76 -7.24
CA VAL A 186 -13.61 11.50 -8.03
C VAL A 186 -13.18 11.10 -9.45
N PRO A 187 -13.22 9.79 -9.78
CA PRO A 187 -12.67 9.29 -11.03
C PRO A 187 -13.53 9.65 -12.25
N ASP A 188 -14.83 9.79 -12.04
CA ASP A 188 -15.79 10.11 -13.09
C ASP A 188 -16.69 11.29 -12.69
N GLN A 189 -16.96 12.17 -13.65
CA GLN A 189 -17.84 13.33 -13.50
C GLN A 189 -19.31 12.88 -13.63
N THR A 190 -19.74 11.99 -12.74
CA THR A 190 -21.14 11.61 -12.63
C THR A 190 -21.86 12.51 -11.63
N ASN A 191 -23.13 12.83 -11.91
CA ASN A 191 -24.00 13.53 -10.95
C ASN A 191 -24.39 12.67 -9.72
N TYR A 192 -23.89 11.44 -9.62
CA TYR A 192 -24.15 10.54 -8.52
C TYR A 192 -22.98 10.55 -7.54
N ASP A 193 -23.31 10.70 -6.26
CA ASP A 193 -22.37 10.55 -5.16
C ASP A 193 -22.05 9.06 -4.97
N ASN A 194 -21.19 8.52 -5.83
CA ASN A 194 -20.85 7.11 -5.86
C ASN A 194 -19.77 6.78 -4.81
N PHE A 195 -19.85 5.56 -4.28
CA PHE A 195 -18.73 4.92 -3.61
C PHE A 195 -17.72 4.48 -4.67
N TYR A 196 -16.58 5.16 -4.72
CA TYR A 196 -15.48 4.80 -5.62
C TYR A 196 -14.52 3.85 -4.88
N GLY A 197 -14.69 2.55 -5.13
CA GLY A 197 -13.74 1.52 -4.67
C GLY A 197 -12.51 1.46 -5.56
N TYR A 198 -11.38 1.90 -5.04
CA TYR A 198 -10.06 1.85 -5.66
C TYR A 198 -9.33 0.55 -5.35
N ASN A 199 -8.49 0.11 -6.28
CA ASN A 199 -7.60 -1.04 -6.04
C ASN A 199 -6.21 -0.59 -5.57
N TRP A 200 -5.77 0.58 -6.03
CA TRP A 200 -4.40 1.05 -5.85
C TRP A 200 -4.29 2.56 -5.86
N PHE A 201 -3.33 3.08 -5.10
CA PHE A 201 -2.86 4.46 -5.19
C PHE A 201 -1.33 4.48 -5.24
N ASP A 202 -0.77 5.36 -6.07
CA ASP A 202 0.64 5.69 -6.12
C ASP A 202 0.81 7.21 -6.07
N HIS A 203 1.67 7.71 -5.17
CA HIS A 203 1.85 9.14 -4.98
C HIS A 203 3.21 9.58 -5.50
N ASN A 204 3.15 10.52 -6.44
CA ASN A 204 4.29 11.20 -7.01
C ASN A 204 4.38 12.63 -6.47
N MET A 205 5.16 12.77 -5.40
CA MET A 205 5.38 14.07 -4.77
C MET A 205 6.07 15.08 -5.69
N ALA A 206 6.97 14.63 -6.56
CA ALA A 206 7.76 15.52 -7.42
C ALA A 206 6.88 16.32 -8.41
N THR A 207 5.72 15.78 -8.76
CA THR A 207 4.80 16.36 -9.74
C THR A 207 3.41 16.69 -9.17
N SER A 208 3.25 16.56 -7.84
CA SER A 208 1.97 16.74 -7.15
C SER A 208 0.86 15.90 -7.80
N SER A 209 1.12 14.61 -7.94
CA SER A 209 0.24 13.68 -8.63
C SER A 209 -0.04 12.43 -7.80
N VAL A 210 -1.29 11.99 -7.83
CA VAL A 210 -1.74 10.70 -7.29
C VAL A 210 -2.33 9.89 -8.43
N TRP A 211 -1.70 8.76 -8.75
CA TRP A 211 -2.24 7.79 -9.69
C TRP A 211 -3.11 6.78 -8.97
N ALA A 212 -4.28 6.48 -9.52
CA ALA A 212 -5.19 5.52 -8.93
C ALA A 212 -5.77 4.57 -9.97
N SER A 213 -5.90 3.29 -9.60
CA SER A 213 -6.70 2.34 -10.37
C SER A 213 -8.07 2.19 -9.75
N TYR A 214 -9.09 2.26 -10.60
CA TYR A 214 -10.47 2.20 -10.22
C TYR A 214 -11.21 1.23 -11.17
N ASN A 215 -12.05 0.36 -10.62
CA ASN A 215 -12.91 -0.49 -11.44
C ASN A 215 -14.26 0.19 -11.64
N PHE A 216 -14.49 0.72 -12.84
CA PHE A 216 -15.80 1.23 -13.23
C PHE A 216 -16.52 0.27 -14.17
N ARG A 217 -17.73 -0.15 -13.77
CA ARG A 217 -18.53 -1.13 -14.51
C ARG A 217 -19.00 -0.65 -15.89
N SER A 218 -18.96 0.65 -16.18
CA SER A 218 -19.57 1.21 -17.40
C SER A 218 -18.59 1.73 -18.45
N ILE A 219 -17.28 1.54 -18.29
CA ILE A 219 -16.30 1.93 -19.32
C ILE A 219 -15.94 0.70 -20.16
N GLU A 220 -15.92 0.88 -21.48
CA GLU A 220 -15.50 -0.14 -22.44
C GLU A 220 -14.07 -0.64 -22.15
N LYS A 221 -13.18 0.24 -21.68
CA LYS A 221 -11.82 -0.09 -21.22
C LYS A 221 -11.58 0.38 -19.79
N ASN A 222 -10.83 -0.40 -19.02
CA ASN A 222 -10.40 0.07 -17.69
C ASN A 222 -9.29 1.10 -17.87
N ALA A 223 -9.18 2.01 -16.92
CA ALA A 223 -8.24 3.10 -16.97
C ALA A 223 -7.54 3.30 -15.62
N VAL A 224 -6.42 4.01 -15.67
CA VAL A 224 -5.77 4.60 -14.51
C VAL A 224 -5.91 6.11 -14.58
N ILE A 225 -6.09 6.74 -13.43
CA ILE A 225 -6.47 8.16 -13.36
C ILE A 225 -5.44 8.90 -12.53
N GLU A 226 -5.01 10.03 -13.04
CA GLU A 226 -4.15 10.96 -12.33
C GLU A 226 -5.00 12.05 -11.67
N PHE A 227 -4.73 12.30 -10.40
CA PHE A 227 -5.29 13.40 -9.64
C PHE A 227 -4.18 14.34 -9.18
N ASN A 228 -4.53 15.61 -8.96
CA ASN A 228 -3.70 16.50 -8.17
C ASN A 228 -3.78 16.08 -6.69
N ASP A 229 -2.63 15.95 -6.03
CA ASP A 229 -2.51 15.52 -4.63
C ASP A 229 -3.13 16.52 -3.62
N LYS A 230 -3.23 17.80 -3.97
CA LYS A 230 -3.70 18.89 -3.11
C LYS A 230 -5.13 19.32 -3.41
N THR A 231 -5.49 19.45 -4.68
CA THR A 231 -6.82 19.90 -5.10
C THR A 231 -7.81 18.76 -5.31
N LEU A 232 -7.32 17.51 -5.36
CA LEU A 232 -8.09 16.31 -5.70
C LEU A 232 -8.68 16.31 -7.11
N GLU A 233 -8.35 17.32 -7.91
CA GLU A 233 -8.85 17.46 -9.27
C GLU A 233 -8.24 16.42 -10.19
N ARG A 234 -9.07 15.85 -11.07
CA ARG A 234 -8.62 14.93 -12.11
C ARG A 234 -7.76 15.67 -13.13
N LYS A 235 -6.51 15.23 -13.29
CA LYS A 235 -5.56 15.74 -14.29
C LYS A 235 -5.70 15.01 -15.63
N ARG A 236 -5.69 13.68 -15.58
CA ARG A 236 -5.56 12.83 -16.77
C ARG A 236 -6.19 11.46 -16.56
N VAL A 237 -6.62 10.86 -17.66
CA VAL A 237 -7.12 9.47 -17.71
C VAL A 237 -6.31 8.74 -18.76
N VAL A 238 -5.78 7.57 -18.39
CA VAL A 238 -4.99 6.71 -19.27
C VAL A 238 -5.71 5.38 -19.42
N GLU A 239 -6.25 5.13 -20.60
CA GLU A 239 -6.89 3.86 -20.92
C GLU A 239 -5.86 2.74 -21.02
N LEU A 240 -6.15 1.59 -20.42
CA LEU A 240 -5.29 0.43 -20.46
C LEU A 240 -5.53 -0.38 -21.73
N ASN A 241 -4.45 -0.94 -22.28
CA ASN A 241 -4.57 -1.83 -23.42
C ASN A 241 -5.22 -3.16 -23.04
N ASP A 242 -5.93 -3.76 -24.00
CA ASP A 242 -6.40 -5.13 -23.88
C ASP A 242 -5.22 -6.11 -23.97
N TYR A 243 -5.39 -7.29 -23.41
CA TYR A 243 -4.38 -8.34 -23.44
C TYR A 243 -4.81 -9.52 -24.32
N VAL A 244 -3.94 -9.88 -25.26
CA VAL A 244 -4.17 -11.03 -26.14
C VAL A 244 -3.73 -12.29 -25.44
N THR A 245 -4.67 -13.13 -25.06
CA THR A 245 -4.39 -14.42 -24.41
C THR A 245 -5.46 -15.45 -24.76
N ILE A 246 -5.34 -16.65 -24.20
CA ILE A 246 -6.31 -17.74 -24.33
C ILE A 246 -6.96 -17.98 -22.97
N ILE A 247 -8.27 -17.77 -22.87
CA ILE A 247 -9.07 -18.03 -21.66
C ILE A 247 -10.13 -19.05 -22.01
N LYS A 248 -10.22 -20.15 -21.24
CA LYS A 248 -11.19 -21.24 -21.46
C LYS A 248 -11.20 -21.75 -22.93
N GLY A 249 -10.02 -21.79 -23.56
CA GLY A 249 -9.82 -22.25 -24.94
C GLY A 249 -10.09 -21.22 -26.03
N LYS A 250 -10.53 -19.99 -25.71
CA LYS A 250 -10.78 -18.92 -26.68
C LYS A 250 -9.61 -17.93 -26.70
N LYS A 251 -8.95 -17.79 -27.85
CA LYS A 251 -7.99 -16.71 -28.11
C LYS A 251 -8.76 -15.45 -28.47
N ASP A 252 -8.55 -14.38 -27.71
CA ASP A 252 -9.22 -13.09 -27.94
C ASP A 252 -8.41 -11.93 -27.33
N TYR A 253 -8.88 -10.71 -27.55
CA TYR A 253 -8.47 -9.51 -26.81
C TYR A 253 -9.35 -9.39 -25.58
N TYR A 254 -8.73 -9.46 -24.40
CA TYR A 254 -9.45 -9.36 -23.13
C TYR A 254 -9.16 -8.03 -22.46
N LYS A 255 -10.22 -7.37 -21.99
CA LYS A 255 -10.14 -6.19 -21.11
C LYS A 255 -9.26 -6.51 -19.91
N THR A 256 -8.48 -5.55 -19.43
CA THR A 256 -7.55 -5.74 -18.30
C THR A 256 -7.89 -4.83 -17.13
N LEU A 257 -7.65 -5.27 -15.89
CA LEU A 257 -7.81 -4.49 -14.66
C LEU A 257 -6.44 -4.20 -14.05
N ALA A 258 -6.15 -2.92 -13.80
CA ALA A 258 -4.98 -2.54 -13.02
C ALA A 258 -5.15 -2.89 -11.54
N HIS A 259 -4.20 -3.67 -11.03
CA HIS A 259 -4.10 -4.01 -9.61
C HIS A 259 -3.01 -3.21 -8.90
N TYR A 260 -1.94 -2.86 -9.62
CA TYR A 260 -0.82 -2.06 -9.11
C TYR A 260 -0.41 -1.03 -10.15
N ILE A 261 -0.04 0.16 -9.69
CA ILE A 261 0.47 1.25 -10.51
C ILE A 261 1.71 1.82 -9.84
N PHE A 262 2.72 2.15 -10.62
CA PHE A 262 3.92 2.84 -10.14
C PHE A 262 4.28 3.90 -11.16
N SER A 263 4.39 5.14 -10.71
CA SER A 263 4.92 6.24 -11.51
C SER A 263 6.40 6.43 -11.26
N ASN A 264 7.16 6.83 -12.28
CA ASN A 264 8.54 7.26 -12.09
C ASN A 264 8.62 8.69 -11.52
N SER A 265 9.79 9.08 -11.02
CA SER A 265 10.05 10.42 -10.48
C SER A 265 9.64 11.56 -11.41
N GLU A 266 9.87 11.39 -12.70
CA GLU A 266 9.57 12.40 -13.74
C GLU A 266 8.08 12.46 -14.08
N ASN A 267 7.29 11.45 -13.65
CA ASN A 267 5.88 11.29 -13.96
C ASN A 267 5.59 11.25 -15.46
N ASP A 268 6.52 10.67 -16.23
CA ASP A 268 6.44 10.50 -17.68
C ASP A 268 6.20 9.05 -18.09
N ARG A 269 6.26 8.11 -17.15
CA ARG A 269 6.06 6.68 -17.38
C ARG A 269 5.35 6.03 -16.20
N LEU A 270 4.42 5.11 -16.51
CA LEU A 270 3.76 4.24 -15.55
C LEU A 270 4.15 2.80 -15.77
N ILE A 271 4.39 2.08 -14.69
CA ILE A 271 4.42 0.62 -14.66
C ILE A 271 3.09 0.16 -14.06
N VAL A 272 2.34 -0.61 -14.84
CA VAL A 272 1.04 -1.13 -14.44
C VAL A 272 1.10 -2.65 -14.41
N ILE A 273 0.80 -3.23 -13.25
CA ILE A 273 0.62 -4.68 -13.13
C ILE A 273 -0.88 -4.95 -13.13
N LYS A 274 -1.30 -5.74 -14.11
CA LYS A 274 -2.70 -5.95 -14.43
C LYS A 274 -2.99 -7.42 -14.73
N ASN A 275 -4.25 -7.79 -14.58
CA ASN A 275 -4.78 -9.09 -14.96
C ASN A 275 -5.96 -8.87 -15.92
N VAL A 276 -6.35 -9.89 -16.65
CA VAL A 276 -7.56 -9.83 -17.47
C VAL A 276 -8.81 -9.75 -16.60
N ASP A 277 -9.78 -8.95 -17.01
CA ASP A 277 -11.07 -8.71 -16.34
C ASP A 277 -12.05 -9.86 -16.61
N GLU A 278 -11.60 -11.08 -16.28
CA GLU A 278 -12.35 -12.31 -16.51
C GLU A 278 -12.37 -13.13 -15.22
N TYR A 279 -13.55 -13.69 -14.93
CA TYR A 279 -13.75 -14.44 -13.70
C TYR A 279 -12.83 -15.67 -13.63
N ASN A 280 -12.05 -15.74 -12.54
CA ASN A 280 -11.03 -16.77 -12.27
C ASN A 280 -9.92 -16.87 -13.33
N ALA A 281 -9.65 -15.79 -14.07
CA ALA A 281 -8.54 -15.78 -15.00
C ALA A 281 -7.20 -15.50 -14.28
N ASN A 282 -6.16 -16.22 -14.72
CA ASN A 282 -4.79 -16.07 -14.23
C ASN A 282 -3.88 -15.70 -15.41
N ALA A 283 -3.97 -14.45 -15.85
CA ALA A 283 -3.19 -13.93 -16.96
C ALA A 283 -2.52 -12.59 -16.56
N TRP A 284 -1.76 -12.63 -15.46
CA TRP A 284 -1.01 -11.48 -14.98
C TRP A 284 0.06 -11.03 -15.97
N HIS A 285 0.19 -9.73 -16.14
CA HIS A 285 1.19 -9.13 -17.01
C HIS A 285 1.51 -7.70 -16.56
N LEU A 286 2.64 -7.22 -17.07
CA LEU A 286 3.13 -5.87 -16.86
C LEU A 286 2.96 -5.07 -18.15
N GLU A 287 2.51 -3.84 -17.99
CA GLU A 287 2.47 -2.84 -19.05
C GLU A 287 3.30 -1.63 -18.62
N ILE A 288 4.12 -1.12 -19.52
CA ILE A 288 4.78 0.18 -19.37
C ILE A 288 4.00 1.15 -20.24
N VAL A 289 3.47 2.21 -19.64
CA VAL A 289 2.71 3.24 -20.34
C VAL A 289 3.53 4.52 -20.37
N ASP A 290 3.76 5.05 -21.56
CA ASP A 290 4.33 6.38 -21.76
C ASP A 290 3.23 7.43 -21.55
N ILE A 291 3.49 8.36 -20.63
CA ILE A 291 2.61 9.46 -20.24
C ILE A 291 3.35 10.81 -20.36
N SER A 292 4.35 10.91 -21.23
CA SER A 292 5.10 12.15 -21.50
C SER A 292 4.29 13.22 -22.25
N HIS A 293 3.05 12.91 -22.65
CA HIS A 293 2.15 13.77 -23.42
C HIS A 293 0.78 13.95 -22.77
#